data_AF-A0A820FM98-F1
#
_entry.id   AF-A0A820FM98-F1
#
_cell.length_a   1.000
_cell.length_b   1.000
_cell.length_c   1.000
_cell.angle_alpha   90.00
_cell.angle_beta   90.00
_cell.angle_gamma   90.00
#
_symmetry.space_group_name_H-M   'P 1'
#
loop_
_entity.id
_entity.type
_entity.pdbx_description
1 polymer ?
#
loop_
_entity_poly.entity_id
_entity_poly.type
_entity_poly.pdbx_seq_one_letter_code
_entity_poly.pdbx_strand_id
1 'polypeptide(L)'
;FLSIEDNNFRFISNKNNITIVYLEKMFSIEEIYFLIRFCPRITYLKVDFINDMNIKLFVKDILKKINNDCNQNVCSICIHSPTTDNEIIQKLEEMINREKLLHNLTIKSIVDNIYLQ
;
A
#
# COMPACT_ATOMS: atom_id res chain seq x y z
N PHE A 1 6.04 9.15 -27.93
CA PHE A 1 6.47 7.76 -28.14
C PHE A 1 6.31 7.01 -26.83
N LEU A 2 5.14 6.39 -26.58
CA LEU A 2 5.02 5.36 -25.55
C LEU A 2 5.61 4.09 -26.19
N SER A 3 6.71 3.58 -25.63
CA SER A 3 7.42 2.43 -26.18
C SER A 3 6.47 1.21 -26.19
N ILE A 4 6.66 0.33 -27.16
CA ILE A 4 5.90 -0.92 -27.33
C ILE A 4 5.86 -1.75 -26.02
N GLU A 5 6.87 -1.58 -25.17
CA GLU A 5 6.99 -2.20 -23.84
C GLU A 5 5.89 -1.77 -22.86
N ASP A 6 5.52 -0.49 -22.81
CA ASP A 6 4.45 0.00 -21.91
C ASP A 6 3.07 -0.57 -22.29
N ASN A 7 2.82 -0.76 -23.59
CA ASN A 7 1.57 -1.34 -24.09
C ASN A 7 1.48 -2.84 -23.77
N ASN A 8 2.59 -3.57 -23.92
CA ASN A 8 2.65 -4.99 -23.55
C ASN A 8 2.48 -5.18 -22.05
N PHE A 9 3.11 -4.32 -21.24
CA PHE A 9 2.97 -4.35 -19.79
C PHE A 9 1.51 -4.14 -19.36
N ARG A 10 0.83 -3.12 -19.91
CA ARG A 10 -0.57 -2.84 -19.60
C ARG A 10 -1.49 -4.00 -20.01
N PHE A 11 -1.23 -4.63 -21.15
CA PHE A 11 -1.99 -5.80 -21.59
C PHE A 11 -1.86 -6.98 -20.64
N ILE A 12 -0.64 -7.28 -20.17
CA ILE A 12 -0.40 -8.36 -19.21
C ILE A 12 -1.03 -8.02 -17.85
N SER A 13 -0.80 -6.80 -17.35
CA SER A 13 -1.35 -6.30 -16.09
C SER A 13 -2.89 -6.36 -16.06
N ASN A 14 -3.57 -5.97 -17.14
CA ASN A 14 -5.03 -6.03 -17.21
C ASN A 14 -5.61 -7.45 -17.22
N LYS A 15 -4.83 -8.45 -17.63
CA LYS A 15 -5.21 -9.87 -17.59
C LYS A 15 -4.96 -10.51 -16.24
N ASN A 16 -4.19 -9.85 -15.38
CA ASN A 16 -3.91 -10.33 -14.05
C ASN A 16 -5.17 -10.27 -13.17
N ASN A 17 -5.46 -11.37 -12.46
CA ASN A 17 -6.61 -11.50 -11.57
C ASN A 17 -6.20 -11.58 -10.08
N ILE A 18 -4.97 -11.18 -9.75
CA ILE A 18 -4.47 -11.14 -8.37
C ILE A 18 -5.21 -10.02 -7.64
N THR A 19 -5.95 -10.41 -6.61
CA THR A 19 -6.72 -9.51 -5.75
C THR A 19 -6.15 -9.38 -4.34
N ILE A 20 -5.29 -10.31 -3.93
CA ILE A 20 -4.70 -10.40 -2.60
C ILE A 20 -3.20 -10.60 -2.76
N VAL A 21 -2.40 -9.76 -2.10
CA VAL A 21 -0.94 -9.86 -2.11
C VAL A 21 -0.41 -9.85 -0.68
N TYR A 22 0.48 -10.80 -0.39
CA TYR A 22 1.21 -10.90 0.87
C TYR A 22 2.70 -10.73 0.60
N LEU A 23 3.32 -9.76 1.24
CA LEU A 23 4.73 -9.44 1.11
C LEU A 23 5.45 -9.76 2.42
N GLU A 24 6.02 -10.97 2.50
CA GLU A 24 6.64 -11.56 3.71
C GLU A 24 8.13 -11.19 3.91
N LYS A 25 8.75 -10.47 2.97
CA LYS A 25 10.17 -10.08 3.01
C LYS A 25 10.35 -8.59 2.80
N MET A 26 11.56 -8.08 3.06
CA MET A 26 12.02 -6.75 2.61
C MET A 26 11.65 -6.55 1.14
N PHE A 27 10.64 -5.75 0.84
CA PHE A 27 10.45 -5.18 -0.48
C PHE A 27 10.82 -3.71 -0.43
N SER A 28 11.55 -3.25 -1.45
CA SER A 28 11.73 -1.82 -1.63
C SER A 28 10.38 -1.18 -1.95
N ILE A 29 10.25 0.11 -1.66
CA ILE A 29 9.04 0.85 -2.01
C ILE A 29 8.77 0.79 -3.53
N GLU A 30 9.82 0.71 -4.34
CA GLU A 30 9.75 0.61 -5.80
C GLU A 30 9.16 -0.73 -6.24
N GLU A 31 9.49 -1.82 -5.55
CA GLU A 31 8.91 -3.15 -5.82
C GLU A 31 7.43 -3.19 -5.45
N ILE A 32 7.06 -2.58 -4.32
CA ILE A 32 5.64 -2.43 -3.93
C ILE A 32 4.89 -1.63 -4.99
N TYR A 33 5.48 -0.54 -5.49
CA TYR A 33 4.90 0.27 -6.56
C TYR A 33 4.74 -0.50 -7.85
N PHE A 34 5.74 -1.29 -8.22
CA PHE A 34 5.67 -2.17 -9.39
C PHE A 34 4.51 -3.15 -9.27
N LEU A 35 4.35 -3.79 -8.11
CA LEU A 35 3.25 -4.73 -7.85
C LEU A 35 1.88 -4.07 -7.93
N ILE A 36 1.71 -2.89 -7.33
CA ILE A 36 0.44 -2.14 -7.41
C ILE A 36 0.10 -1.79 -8.87
N ARG A 37 1.10 -1.47 -9.70
CA ARG A 37 0.90 -1.19 -11.14
C ARG A 37 0.66 -2.47 -11.97
N PHE A 38 1.31 -3.57 -11.60
CA PHE A 38 1.19 -4.85 -12.31
C PHE A 38 -0.10 -5.60 -11.98
N CYS A 39 -0.64 -5.40 -10.78
CA CYS A 39 -1.85 -6.04 -10.29
C CYS A 39 -2.92 -4.98 -9.99
N PRO A 40 -3.60 -4.44 -11.03
CA PRO A 40 -4.54 -3.34 -10.89
C PRO A 40 -5.84 -3.72 -10.19
N ARG A 41 -6.00 -5.00 -9.81
CA ARG A 41 -7.19 -5.53 -9.11
C ARG A 41 -6.89 -5.91 -7.66
N ILE A 42 -5.72 -5.54 -7.13
CA ILE A 42 -5.42 -5.73 -5.71
C ILE A 42 -6.49 -5.01 -4.89
N THR A 43 -7.18 -5.78 -4.07
CA THR A 43 -8.14 -5.32 -3.06
C THR A 43 -7.57 -5.38 -1.65
N TYR A 44 -6.58 -6.25 -1.43
CA TYR A 44 -5.89 -6.42 -0.16
C TYR A 44 -4.38 -6.56 -0.35
N LEU A 45 -3.62 -5.71 0.33
CA LEU A 45 -2.16 -5.75 0.36
C LEU A 45 -1.69 -5.89 1.81
N LYS A 46 -1.05 -7.01 2.16
CA LYS A 46 -0.33 -7.17 3.43
C LYS A 46 1.16 -7.00 3.20
N VAL A 47 1.79 -6.15 4.01
CA VAL A 47 3.24 -5.97 4.02
C VAL A 47 3.78 -6.15 5.43
N ASP A 48 4.82 -6.94 5.55
CA ASP A 48 5.55 -7.07 6.80
C ASP A 48 6.50 -5.88 6.97
N PHE A 49 6.27 -5.11 8.03
CA PHE A 49 7.10 -3.99 8.42
C PHE A 49 8.34 -4.48 9.15
N ILE A 50 9.46 -3.83 8.90
CA ILE A 50 10.74 -4.24 9.44
C ILE A 50 11.23 -3.15 10.40
N ASN A 51 11.73 -3.59 11.56
CA ASN A 51 11.96 -2.81 12.77
C ASN A 51 12.89 -1.58 12.67
N ASP A 52 13.42 -1.24 11.49
CA ASP A 52 14.27 -0.07 11.26
C ASP A 52 13.71 0.93 10.22
N MET A 53 12.58 0.61 9.57
CA MET A 53 11.94 1.57 8.67
C MET A 53 11.21 2.66 9.46
N ASN A 54 10.96 3.81 8.83
CA ASN A 54 10.05 4.81 9.37
C ASN A 54 8.63 4.48 8.88
N ILE A 55 7.80 3.89 9.75
CA ILE A 55 6.45 3.42 9.39
C ILE A 55 5.58 4.55 8.83
N LYS A 56 5.73 5.76 9.37
CA LYS A 56 5.00 6.94 8.90
C LYS A 56 5.38 7.29 7.46
N LEU A 57 6.67 7.29 7.14
CA LEU A 57 7.14 7.56 5.78
C LEU A 57 6.70 6.45 4.82
N PHE A 58 6.84 5.20 5.24
CA PHE A 58 6.46 4.03 4.45
C PHE A 58 4.96 4.03 4.10
N VAL A 59 4.09 4.21 5.09
CA VAL A 59 2.63 4.32 4.90
C VAL A 59 2.31 5.46 3.95
N LYS A 60 2.91 6.63 4.19
CA LYS A 60 2.70 7.82 3.36
C LYS A 60 3.00 7.56 1.88
N ASP A 61 4.13 6.94 1.60
CA ASP A 61 4.60 6.69 0.25
C ASP A 61 3.68 5.71 -0.50
N ILE A 62 3.28 4.61 0.15
CA ILE A 62 2.30 3.67 -0.39
C ILE A 62 0.97 4.35 -0.69
N LEU A 63 0.43 5.10 0.28
CA LEU A 63 -0.87 5.75 0.12
C LEU A 63 -0.85 6.82 -0.97
N LYS A 64 0.22 7.61 -1.06
CA LYS A 64 0.41 8.59 -2.15
C LYS A 64 0.42 7.90 -3.51
N LYS A 65 1.10 6.76 -3.61
CA LYS A 65 1.16 6.02 -4.87
C LYS A 65 -0.21 5.52 -5.28
N ILE A 66 -0.96 4.92 -4.37
CA ILE A 66 -2.33 4.43 -4.64
C ILE A 66 -3.25 5.59 -5.04
N ASN A 67 -3.17 6.72 -4.34
CA ASN A 67 -3.92 7.94 -4.68
C ASN A 67 -3.60 8.44 -6.10
N ASN A 68 -2.33 8.47 -6.49
CA ASN A 68 -1.88 9.06 -7.76
C ASN A 68 -2.09 8.16 -8.98
N ASP A 69 -1.95 6.84 -8.81
CA ASP A 69 -2.01 5.89 -9.92
C ASP A 69 -3.45 5.45 -10.26
N CYS A 70 -4.47 6.09 -9.65
CA CYS A 70 -5.90 5.80 -9.84
C CYS A 70 -6.25 4.31 -9.61
N ASN A 71 -5.47 3.57 -8.82
CA ASN A 71 -5.78 2.19 -8.48
C ASN A 71 -6.85 2.17 -7.38
N GLN A 72 -8.07 2.59 -7.75
CA GLN A 72 -9.26 2.69 -6.89
C GLN A 72 -9.70 1.34 -6.30
N ASN A 73 -9.08 0.24 -6.75
CA ASN A 73 -9.43 -1.10 -6.32
C ASN A 73 -8.73 -1.50 -5.01
N VAL A 74 -7.66 -0.80 -4.59
CA VAL A 74 -7.00 -1.11 -3.30
C VAL A 74 -7.88 -0.61 -2.17
N CYS A 75 -8.71 -1.52 -1.66
CA CYS A 75 -9.66 -1.25 -0.59
C CYS A 75 -9.05 -1.42 0.80
N SER A 76 -8.02 -2.25 0.97
CA SER A 76 -7.42 -2.51 2.27
C SER A 76 -5.92 -2.73 2.22
N ILE A 77 -5.21 -2.13 3.18
CA ILE A 77 -3.78 -2.31 3.40
C ILE A 77 -3.58 -2.80 4.84
N CYS A 78 -2.85 -3.89 5.00
CA CYS A 78 -2.42 -4.42 6.29
C CYS A 78 -0.91 -4.28 6.42
N ILE A 79 -0.45 -3.70 7.51
CA ILE A 79 0.97 -3.54 7.82
C ILE A 79 1.23 -4.29 9.11
N HIS A 80 1.96 -5.38 9.04
CA HIS A 80 2.39 -6.09 10.23
C HIS A 80 3.57 -5.36 10.85
N SER A 81 3.38 -4.73 12.00
CA SER A 81 4.42 -4.00 12.74
C SER A 81 4.33 -4.36 14.22
N PRO A 82 5.22 -5.24 14.73
CA PRO A 82 5.18 -5.75 16.10
C PRO A 82 5.52 -4.71 17.18
N THR A 83 6.01 -3.54 16.77
CA THR A 83 6.32 -2.41 17.65
C THR A 83 5.26 -1.31 17.60
N THR A 84 4.10 -1.58 16.97
CA THR A 84 3.04 -0.59 16.86
C THR A 84 2.39 -0.32 18.21
N ASP A 85 2.37 0.95 18.60
CA ASP A 85 1.60 1.46 19.72
C ASP A 85 0.52 2.45 19.27
N ASN A 86 -0.28 2.92 20.22
CA ASN A 86 -1.35 3.89 19.97
C ASN A 86 -0.82 5.25 19.50
N GLU A 87 0.41 5.62 19.86
CA GLU A 87 1.03 6.89 19.46
C GLU A 87 1.36 6.87 17.96
N ILE A 88 1.88 5.75 17.46
CA ILE A 88 2.12 5.52 16.02
C ILE A 88 0.81 5.60 15.25
N ILE A 89 -0.26 4.96 15.75
CA ILE A 89 -1.58 4.99 15.11
C ILE A 89 -2.10 6.42 15.01
N GLN A 90 -2.09 7.19 16.10
CA GLN A 90 -2.53 8.58 16.10
C GLN A 90 -1.72 9.43 15.12
N LYS A 91 -0.39 9.27 15.09
CA LYS A 91 0.48 9.99 14.13
C LYS A 91 0.19 9.63 12.68
N LEU A 92 -0.22 8.38 12.40
CA LEU A 92 -0.64 7.94 11.07
C LEU A 92 -1.99 8.56 10.71
N GLU A 93 -2.98 8.52 11.60
CA GLU A 93 -4.30 9.13 11.38
C GLU A 93 -4.18 10.63 11.09
N GLU A 94 -3.44 11.37 11.91
CA GLU A 94 -3.19 12.79 11.70
C GLU A 94 -2.55 13.08 10.33
N MET A 95 -1.58 12.24 9.93
CA MET A 95 -0.90 12.39 8.65
C MET A 95 -1.84 12.12 7.48
N ILE A 96 -2.60 11.03 7.52
CA ILE A 96 -3.56 10.63 6.48
C ILE A 96 -4.60 11.73 6.30
N ASN A 97 -5.19 12.21 7.40
CA ASN A 97 -6.19 13.26 7.40
C ASN A 97 -5.64 14.58 6.85
N ARG A 98 -4.46 15.00 7.32
CA ARG A 98 -3.82 16.26 6.90
C ARG A 98 -3.44 16.25 5.42
N GLU A 99 -2.91 15.14 4.93
CA GLU A 99 -2.46 14.99 3.53
C GLU A 99 -3.56 14.51 2.58
N LYS A 100 -4.79 14.28 3.09
CA LYS A 100 -5.94 13.80 2.32
C LYS A 100 -5.61 12.50 1.55
N LEU A 101 -4.89 11.61 2.21
CA LEU A 101 -4.49 10.31 1.65
C LEU A 101 -5.68 9.36 1.76
N LEU A 102 -6.19 8.85 0.63
CA LEU A 102 -7.38 7.97 0.53
C LEU A 102 -8.57 8.39 1.41
N HIS A 103 -9.49 9.18 0.83
CA HIS A 103 -10.59 9.87 1.51
C HIS A 103 -11.56 9.02 2.37
N ASN A 104 -11.51 7.68 2.30
CA ASN A 104 -12.47 6.79 2.92
C ASN A 104 -11.85 5.71 3.83
N LEU A 105 -10.55 5.77 4.12
CA LEU A 105 -9.92 4.75 4.97
C LEU A 105 -10.00 5.09 6.45
N THR A 106 -10.38 4.10 7.24
CA THR A 106 -10.26 4.02 8.68
C THR A 106 -9.00 3.25 9.07
N ILE A 107 -8.30 3.72 10.10
CA ILE A 107 -7.18 2.99 10.69
C ILE A 107 -7.71 2.11 11.82
N LYS A 108 -7.30 0.84 11.85
CA LYS A 108 -7.53 -0.06 12.99
C LYS A 108 -6.25 -0.77 13.35
N SER A 109 -5.94 -0.84 14.64
CA SER A 109 -4.84 -1.66 15.15
C SER A 109 -5.40 -2.94 15.78
N ILE A 110 -4.89 -4.09 15.36
CA ILE A 110 -5.21 -5.40 15.93
C ILE A 110 -3.88 -6.16 16.03
N VAL A 111 -3.45 -6.46 17.26
CA VAL A 111 -2.30 -7.33 17.61
C VAL A 111 -1.21 -7.36 16.53
N ASP A 112 -0.23 -6.47 16.66
CA ASP A 112 0.92 -6.32 15.75
C ASP A 112 0.57 -5.99 14.30
N ASN A 113 -0.68 -5.64 13.97
CA ASN A 113 -1.10 -5.28 12.62
C ASN A 113 -1.89 -3.98 12.60
N ILE A 114 -1.56 -3.13 11.61
CA ILE A 114 -2.26 -1.90 11.29
C ILE A 114 -3.06 -2.13 10.01
N TYR A 115 -4.37 -1.94 10.08
CA TYR A 115 -5.27 -2.02 8.95
C TYR A 115 -5.69 -0.62 8.53
N LEU A 116 -5.59 -0.32 7.25
CA LEU A 116 -6.15 0.86 6.59
C LEU A 116 -7.28 0.34 5.68
N GLN A 117 -8.55 0.62 6.02
CA GLN A 117 -9.74 0.06 5.34
C GLN A 117 -10.93 1.02 5.31
#